data_AF-A0A9X1IU33-F1
#
_entry.id   AF-A0A9X1IU33-F1
#
_cell.length_a   1.000
_cell.length_b   1.000
_cell.length_c   1.000
_cell.angle_alpha   90.00
_cell.angle_beta   90.00
_cell.angle_gamma   90.00
#
_symmetry.space_group_name_H-M   'P 1'
#
loop_
_entity.id
_entity.type
_entity.pdbx_description
1 polymer ?
#
loop_
_entity_poly.entity_id
_entity_poly.type
_entity_poly.pdbx_seq_one_letter_code
_entity_poly.pdbx_strand_id
1 'polypeptide(L)'
;MNVFITSGTYDFLKIKKDKHPNEKILLMQNAQNTVLLHETTGKTLFNSPRKYEVVDGKGTLQDHGYVVMNNIPVSEEGRPVFEHRFKNRAGFIENEPGFVALRILRPINSETYVILTIWEKQSDFMNWKKSSSFQQAHNSDSKPPVTNSSQKMFSGEAFVTQYTLVKDSEE
;
A
#
# COMPACT_ATOMS: atom_id res chain seq x y z
N MET A 1 4.01 -12.86 -7.12
CA MET A 1 4.25 -12.55 -5.68
C MET A 1 2.96 -11.97 -5.12
N ASN A 2 2.59 -12.28 -3.87
CA ASN A 2 1.35 -11.83 -3.26
C ASN A 2 1.61 -11.08 -1.95
N VAL A 3 0.67 -10.22 -1.58
CA VAL A 3 0.61 -9.56 -0.27
C VAL A 3 -0.71 -9.93 0.41
N PHE A 4 -0.62 -10.27 1.68
CA PHE A 4 -1.76 -10.61 2.53
C PHE A 4 -1.81 -9.62 3.69
N ILE A 5 -2.99 -9.10 3.99
CA ILE A 5 -3.19 -8.11 5.06
C ILE A 5 -4.31 -8.58 5.97
N THR A 6 -4.03 -8.66 7.28
CA THR A 6 -5.03 -8.96 8.32
C THR A 6 -4.95 -7.93 9.43
N SER A 7 -6.07 -7.68 10.11
CA SER A 7 -6.12 -6.85 11.31
C SER A 7 -6.44 -7.72 12.53
N GLY A 8 -6.11 -7.23 13.72
CA GLY A 8 -6.34 -7.94 14.97
C GLY A 8 -5.84 -7.16 16.18
N THR A 9 -5.85 -7.80 17.36
CA THR A 9 -5.19 -7.25 18.55
C THR A 9 -3.67 -7.35 18.39
N TYR A 10 -2.95 -6.44 19.05
CA TYR A 10 -1.49 -6.39 18.99
C TYR A 10 -0.84 -7.71 19.39
N ASP A 11 -1.17 -8.22 20.58
CA ASP A 11 -0.53 -9.42 21.12
C ASP A 11 -0.71 -10.64 20.22
N PHE A 12 -1.91 -10.82 19.65
CA PHE A 12 -2.20 -11.94 18.75
C PHE A 12 -1.37 -11.86 17.47
N LEU A 13 -1.26 -10.67 16.88
CA LEU A 13 -0.51 -10.47 15.64
C LEU A 13 1.00 -10.49 15.89
N LYS A 14 1.49 -9.99 17.03
CA LYS A 14 2.89 -10.05 17.40
C LYS A 14 3.35 -11.49 17.62
N ILE A 15 2.61 -12.30 18.39
CA ILE A 15 2.91 -13.73 18.54
C ILE A 15 2.99 -14.44 17.19
N LYS A 16 2.11 -14.09 16.25
CA LYS A 16 2.14 -14.66 14.89
C LYS A 16 3.40 -14.25 14.12
N LYS A 17 3.82 -12.98 14.18
CA LYS A 17 5.07 -12.50 13.58
C LYS A 17 6.27 -13.26 14.17
N ASP A 18 6.36 -13.29 15.51
CA ASP A 18 7.52 -13.81 16.23
C ASP A 18 7.70 -15.33 16.04
N LYS A 19 6.61 -16.07 15.80
CA LYS A 19 6.66 -17.51 15.43
C LYS A 19 7.19 -17.78 14.02
N HIS A 20 7.32 -16.76 13.18
CA HIS A 20 7.69 -16.89 11.78
C HIS A 20 8.81 -15.89 11.40
N PRO A 21 10.00 -15.96 12.03
CA PRO A 21 11.07 -14.97 11.85
C PRO A 21 11.67 -14.97 10.44
N ASN A 22 11.51 -16.06 9.67
CA ASN A 22 12.02 -16.18 8.31
C ASN A 22 11.02 -15.68 7.24
N GLU A 23 9.81 -15.29 7.65
CA GLU A 23 8.79 -14.78 6.74
C GLU A 23 8.84 -13.26 6.69
N LYS A 24 8.61 -12.70 5.51
CA LYS A 24 8.58 -11.23 5.34
C LYS A 24 7.25 -10.69 5.86
N ILE A 25 7.21 -10.41 7.16
CA ILE A 25 6.03 -9.95 7.88
C ILE A 25 6.29 -8.57 8.50
N LEU A 26 5.38 -7.63 8.25
CA LEU A 26 5.38 -6.31 8.87
C LEU A 26 4.22 -6.18 9.85
N LEU A 27 4.52 -5.80 11.09
CA LEU A 27 3.55 -5.43 12.11
C LEU A 27 3.47 -3.91 12.19
N MET A 28 2.27 -3.35 12.06
CA MET A 28 2.08 -1.90 12.04
C MET A 28 0.81 -1.49 12.77
N GLN A 29 0.81 -0.29 13.33
CA GLN A 29 -0.26 0.21 14.20
C GLN A 29 -0.64 1.64 13.88
N ASN A 30 -1.89 1.97 14.19
CA ASN A 30 -2.36 3.33 14.33
C ASN A 30 -3.28 3.43 15.56
N ALA A 31 -3.93 4.58 15.75
CA ALA A 31 -4.80 4.79 16.89
C ALA A 31 -6.04 3.87 16.91
N GLN A 32 -6.42 3.26 15.77
CA GLN A 32 -7.65 2.49 15.63
C GLN A 32 -7.42 0.97 15.64
N ASN A 33 -6.35 0.48 15.00
CA ASN A 33 -6.10 -0.95 14.88
C ASN A 33 -4.63 -1.33 14.68
N THR A 34 -4.36 -2.62 14.85
CA THR A 34 -3.09 -3.27 14.48
C THR A 34 -3.30 -4.08 13.22
N VAL A 35 -2.32 -4.01 12.32
CA VAL A 35 -2.33 -4.70 11.02
C VAL A 35 -1.05 -5.51 10.87
N LEU A 36 -1.19 -6.72 10.31
CA LEU A 36 -0.09 -7.58 9.92
C LEU A 36 -0.11 -7.73 8.40
N LEU A 37 1.02 -7.45 7.76
CA LEU A 37 1.23 -7.62 6.32
C LEU A 37 2.22 -8.75 6.09
N HIS A 38 1.93 -9.65 5.14
CA HIS A 38 2.81 -10.75 4.74
C HIS A 38 3.03 -10.70 3.23
N GLU A 39 4.27 -10.48 2.80
CA GLU A 39 4.67 -10.52 1.39
C GLU A 39 5.36 -11.86 1.10
N THR A 40 4.80 -12.69 0.22
CA THR A 40 5.35 -14.01 -0.08
C THR A 40 4.98 -14.50 -1.48
N THR A 41 5.78 -15.42 -2.02
CA THR A 41 5.43 -16.24 -3.20
C THR A 41 4.68 -17.52 -2.80
N GLY A 42 4.75 -17.91 -1.52
CA GLY A 42 4.14 -19.11 -0.97
C GLY A 42 2.72 -18.90 -0.45
N LYS A 43 2.33 -19.78 0.48
CA LYS A 43 1.04 -19.69 1.18
C LYS A 43 1.13 -18.69 2.32
N THR A 44 0.04 -17.97 2.55
CA THR A 44 -0.06 -17.08 3.71
C THR A 44 -0.23 -17.84 5.02
N LEU A 45 0.23 -17.22 6.10
CA LEU A 45 0.08 -17.69 7.48
C LEU A 45 -1.23 -17.19 8.13
N PHE A 46 -2.04 -16.43 7.38
CA PHE A 46 -3.24 -15.77 7.87
C PHE A 46 -4.48 -16.59 7.50
N ASN A 47 -5.41 -16.76 8.45
CA ASN A 47 -6.60 -17.57 8.22
C ASN A 47 -7.62 -16.87 7.31
N SER A 48 -7.83 -15.57 7.50
CA SER A 48 -8.82 -14.77 6.76
C SER A 48 -8.25 -13.42 6.28
N PRO A 49 -7.19 -13.40 5.45
CA PRO A 49 -6.58 -12.14 5.02
C PRO A 49 -7.33 -11.50 3.84
N ARG A 50 -7.19 -10.18 3.71
CA ARG A 50 -7.33 -9.54 2.40
C ARG A 50 -6.13 -9.93 1.55
N LYS A 51 -6.39 -10.42 0.35
CA LYS A 51 -5.37 -10.95 -0.57
C LYS A 51 -5.17 -10.02 -1.75
N TYR A 52 -3.91 -9.76 -2.07
CA TYR A 52 -3.50 -8.91 -3.17
C TYR A 52 -2.39 -9.56 -4.00
N GLU A 53 -2.42 -9.30 -5.30
CA GLU A 53 -1.28 -9.50 -6.20
C GLU A 53 -0.44 -8.22 -6.24
N VAL A 54 0.89 -8.36 -6.23
CA VAL A 54 1.80 -7.23 -6.41
C VAL A 54 1.98 -6.96 -7.91
N VAL A 55 1.41 -5.86 -8.40
CA VAL A 55 1.49 -5.44 -9.81
C VAL A 55 2.81 -4.75 -10.12
N ASP A 56 3.28 -3.91 -9.19
CA ASP A 56 4.59 -3.25 -9.23
C ASP A 56 5.12 -3.12 -7.80
N GLY A 57 6.43 -3.18 -7.65
CA GLY A 57 7.11 -3.09 -6.37
C GLY A 57 8.47 -2.41 -6.52
N LYS A 58 8.74 -1.45 -5.65
CA LYS A 58 10.03 -0.72 -5.57
C LYS A 58 10.53 -0.73 -4.13
N GLY A 59 11.85 -0.76 -3.98
CA GLY A 59 12.50 -0.81 -2.68
C GLY A 59 12.22 -2.07 -1.87
N THR A 60 12.89 -2.17 -0.74
CA THR A 60 12.80 -3.30 0.19
C THR A 60 11.91 -2.91 1.36
N LEU A 61 10.99 -3.81 1.73
CA LEU A 61 10.16 -3.61 2.91
C LEU A 61 11.06 -3.65 4.16
N GLN A 62 11.05 -2.57 4.94
CA GLN A 62 11.76 -2.46 6.22
C GLN A 62 10.79 -2.69 7.39
N ASP A 63 11.33 -3.01 8.56
CA ASP A 63 10.61 -3.30 9.81
C ASP A 63 10.36 -2.05 10.67
N HIS A 64 10.79 -0.88 10.20
CA HIS A 64 10.61 0.40 10.86
C HIS A 64 10.22 1.48 9.84
N GLY A 65 9.64 2.57 10.35
CA GLY A 65 9.22 3.72 9.55
C GLY A 65 7.70 3.92 9.53
N TYR A 66 7.25 4.68 8.54
CA TYR A 66 5.88 5.18 8.41
C TYR A 66 5.23 4.64 7.13
N VAL A 67 4.09 3.99 7.27
CA VAL A 67 3.37 3.33 6.18
C VAL A 67 2.13 4.12 5.84
N VAL A 68 1.94 4.37 4.55
CA VAL A 68 0.73 4.97 4.00
C VAL A 68 0.14 4.00 3.00
N MET A 69 -1.14 3.70 3.18
CA MET A 69 -1.95 2.91 2.25
C MET A 69 -3.03 3.82 1.68
N ASN A 70 -2.93 4.14 0.39
CA ASN A 70 -4.00 4.78 -0.36
C ASN A 70 -4.94 3.69 -0.90
N ASN A 71 -6.14 3.63 -0.36
CA ASN A 71 -7.15 2.63 -0.68
C ASN A 71 -8.09 3.21 -1.74
N ILE A 72 -8.11 2.61 -2.93
CA ILE A 72 -8.80 3.16 -4.09
C ILE A 72 -9.79 2.11 -4.62
N PRO A 73 -11.10 2.27 -4.37
CA PRO A 73 -12.13 1.42 -4.97
C PRO A 73 -12.21 1.66 -6.48
N VAL A 74 -11.93 0.62 -7.27
CA VAL A 74 -11.93 0.67 -8.74
C VAL A 74 -12.97 -0.31 -9.24
N SER A 75 -13.91 0.17 -10.03
CA SER A 75 -14.93 -0.68 -10.66
C SER A 75 -14.28 -1.71 -11.57
N GLU A 76 -14.95 -2.82 -11.84
CA GLU A 76 -14.45 -3.84 -12.76
C GLU A 76 -14.10 -3.27 -14.15
N GLU A 77 -14.95 -2.41 -14.70
CA GLU A 77 -14.73 -1.70 -15.98
C GLU A 77 -13.53 -0.74 -15.92
N GLY A 78 -13.23 -0.16 -14.74
CA GLY A 78 -12.15 0.78 -14.52
C GLY A 78 -10.77 0.15 -14.38
N ARG A 79 -10.68 -1.14 -14.04
CA ARG A 79 -9.41 -1.84 -13.74
C ARG A 79 -8.38 -1.73 -14.86
N PRO A 80 -8.70 -1.99 -16.15
CA PRO A 80 -7.68 -1.95 -17.21
C PRO A 80 -7.06 -0.56 -17.36
N VAL A 81 -7.88 0.49 -17.27
CA VAL A 81 -7.42 1.88 -17.36
C VAL A 81 -6.59 2.26 -16.13
N PHE A 82 -7.01 1.82 -14.94
CA PHE A 82 -6.31 2.10 -13.69
C PHE A 82 -4.91 1.50 -13.71
N GLU A 83 -4.81 0.22 -14.05
CA GLU A 83 -3.54 -0.47 -14.14
C GLU A 83 -2.63 0.09 -15.24
N HIS A 84 -3.19 0.48 -16.38
CA HIS A 84 -2.42 1.15 -17.43
C HIS A 84 -1.77 2.44 -16.92
N ARG A 85 -2.49 3.24 -16.12
CA ARG A 85 -1.92 4.46 -15.51
C ARG A 85 -0.78 4.15 -14.56
N PHE A 86 -0.89 3.10 -13.73
CA PHE A 86 0.21 2.74 -12.82
C PHE A 86 1.43 2.18 -13.53
N LYS A 87 1.25 1.39 -14.60
CA LYS A 87 2.37 0.90 -15.42
C LYS A 87 3.15 2.04 -16.06
N ASN A 88 2.48 3.13 -16.41
CA ASN A 88 3.07 4.31 -17.04
C ASN A 88 3.31 5.48 -16.06
N ARG A 89 3.29 5.22 -14.75
CA ARG A 89 3.54 6.28 -13.76
C ARG A 89 4.95 6.82 -13.92
N ALA A 90 5.13 8.11 -13.66
CA ALA A 90 6.39 8.80 -13.91
C ALA A 90 7.57 8.34 -13.03
N GLY A 91 7.31 7.60 -11.94
CA GLY A 91 8.38 7.00 -11.13
C GLY A 91 9.24 8.00 -10.35
N PHE A 92 8.65 9.14 -9.95
CA PHE A 92 9.39 10.17 -9.22
C PHE A 92 9.40 9.99 -7.70
N ILE A 93 8.42 9.26 -7.15
CA ILE A 93 8.31 9.04 -5.70
C ILE A 93 9.54 8.31 -5.15
N GLU A 94 10.18 7.47 -5.96
CA GLU A 94 11.38 6.71 -5.60
C GLU A 94 12.60 7.58 -5.32
N ASN A 95 12.62 8.82 -5.83
CA ASN A 95 13.73 9.76 -5.67
C ASN A 95 13.49 10.77 -4.54
N GLU A 96 12.36 10.68 -3.84
CA GLU A 96 12.01 11.60 -2.78
C GLU A 96 12.76 11.25 -1.49
N PRO A 97 13.25 12.26 -0.73
CA PRO A 97 13.92 12.02 0.54
C PRO A 97 13.06 11.18 1.49
N GLY A 98 13.68 10.18 2.12
CA GLY A 98 13.03 9.28 3.07
C GLY A 98 12.09 8.25 2.44
N PHE A 99 12.00 8.13 1.11
CA PHE A 99 11.28 7.03 0.46
C PHE A 99 11.98 5.70 0.73
N VAL A 100 11.23 4.69 1.15
CA VAL A 100 11.75 3.34 1.46
C VAL A 100 11.25 2.30 0.45
N ALA A 101 9.93 2.23 0.26
CA ALA A 101 9.34 1.22 -0.61
C ALA A 101 7.96 1.62 -1.16
N LEU A 102 7.59 1.01 -2.29
CA LEU A 102 6.26 1.09 -2.90
C LEU A 102 5.77 -0.32 -3.23
N ARG A 103 4.48 -0.58 -3.01
CA ARG A 103 3.76 -1.71 -3.60
C ARG A 103 2.43 -1.23 -4.19
N ILE A 104 2.16 -1.66 -5.42
CA ILE A 104 0.85 -1.49 -6.07
C ILE A 104 0.13 -2.82 -5.98
N LEU A 105 -0.93 -2.85 -5.18
CA LEU A 105 -1.61 -4.08 -4.78
C LEU A 105 -2.96 -4.18 -5.47
N ARG A 106 -3.09 -5.15 -6.39
CA ARG A 106 -4.35 -5.51 -7.04
C ARG A 106 -5.14 -6.45 -6.11
N PRO A 107 -6.38 -6.13 -5.75
CA PRO A 107 -7.20 -6.99 -4.90
C PRO A 107 -7.66 -8.25 -5.67
N ILE A 108 -7.65 -9.41 -5.01
CA ILE A 108 -8.16 -10.66 -5.61
C ILE A 108 -9.66 -10.83 -5.36
N ASN A 109 -10.13 -10.53 -4.14
CA ASN A 109 -11.51 -10.81 -3.70
C ASN A 109 -12.30 -9.52 -3.37
N SER A 110 -11.83 -8.36 -3.82
CA SER A 110 -12.49 -7.06 -3.62
C SER A 110 -12.18 -6.11 -4.78
N GLU A 111 -12.73 -4.91 -4.75
CA GLU A 111 -12.50 -3.85 -5.74
C GLU A 111 -11.48 -2.79 -5.32
N THR A 112 -11.04 -2.84 -4.06
CA THR A 112 -10.19 -1.80 -3.48
C THR A 112 -8.72 -2.11 -3.71
N TYR A 113 -8.09 -1.36 -4.61
CA TYR A 113 -6.64 -1.35 -4.77
C TYR A 113 -5.99 -0.67 -3.58
N VAL A 114 -4.74 -1.07 -3.30
CA VAL A 114 -3.92 -0.41 -2.29
C VAL A 114 -2.61 0.01 -2.92
N ILE A 115 -2.32 1.31 -2.88
CA ILE A 115 -0.98 1.84 -3.11
C ILE A 115 -0.33 1.98 -1.74
N LEU A 116 0.60 1.09 -1.43
CA LEU A 116 1.34 1.09 -0.18
C LEU A 116 2.68 1.76 -0.39
N THR A 117 2.97 2.81 0.38
CA THR A 117 4.30 3.42 0.45
C THR A 117 4.85 3.34 1.86
N ILE A 118 6.14 3.06 1.99
CA ILE A 118 6.89 3.12 3.24
C ILE A 118 7.86 4.30 3.15
N TRP A 119 7.94 5.04 4.24
CA TRP A 119 8.82 6.19 4.43
C TRP A 119 9.63 6.01 5.70
N GLU A 120 10.82 6.61 5.78
CA GLU A 120 11.62 6.61 7.01
C GLU A 120 10.85 7.27 8.16
N LYS A 121 10.21 8.42 7.89
CA LYS A 121 9.44 9.18 8.88
C LYS A 121 8.15 9.73 8.28
N GLN A 122 7.18 10.05 9.16
CA GLN A 122 5.96 10.73 8.77
C GLN A 122 6.23 12.09 8.10
N SER A 123 7.25 12.82 8.55
CA SER A 123 7.64 14.11 7.97
C SER A 123 7.99 14.00 6.49
N ASP A 124 8.60 12.91 6.08
CA ASP A 124 9.08 12.71 4.71
C ASP A 124 7.90 12.54 3.76
N PHE A 125 6.92 11.71 4.14
CA PHE A 125 5.64 11.62 3.44
C PHE A 125 4.92 12.97 3.37
N MET A 126 4.90 13.74 4.46
CA MET A 126 4.22 15.04 4.50
C MET A 126 4.93 16.07 3.62
N ASN A 127 6.25 16.00 3.50
CA ASN A 127 7.04 16.83 2.59
C ASN A 127 6.79 16.43 1.13
N TRP A 128 6.77 15.13 0.83
CA TRP A 128 6.43 14.61 -0.49
C TRP A 128 5.05 15.10 -0.94
N LYS A 129 4.02 15.06 -0.10
CA LYS A 129 2.68 15.59 -0.45
C LYS A 129 2.68 17.06 -0.88
N LYS A 130 3.72 17.83 -0.53
CA LYS A 130 3.88 19.25 -0.91
C LYS A 130 4.80 19.43 -2.10
N SER A 131 5.47 18.38 -2.59
CA SER A 131 6.45 18.45 -3.66
C SER A 131 5.80 18.45 -5.04
N SER A 132 6.58 18.87 -6.04
CA SER A 132 6.17 18.84 -7.44
C SER A 132 6.00 17.42 -7.97
N SER A 133 6.71 16.42 -7.43
CA SER A 133 6.54 15.03 -7.84
C SER A 133 5.19 14.47 -7.41
N PHE A 134 4.68 14.85 -6.23
CA PHE A 134 3.31 14.51 -5.82
C PHE A 134 2.29 15.13 -6.77
N GLN A 135 2.46 16.42 -7.10
CA GLN A 135 1.61 17.08 -8.08
C GLN A 135 1.67 16.36 -9.42
N GLN A 136 2.84 16.01 -9.95
CA GLN A 136 2.92 15.27 -11.22
C GLN A 136 2.29 13.87 -11.17
N ALA A 137 2.41 13.17 -10.04
CA ALA A 137 1.81 11.85 -9.85
C ALA A 137 0.27 11.91 -9.70
N HIS A 138 -0.28 13.04 -9.24
CA HIS A 138 -1.71 13.22 -8.95
C HIS A 138 -2.40 14.29 -9.81
N ASN A 139 -1.65 14.96 -10.70
CA ASN A 139 -2.19 15.91 -11.65
C ASN A 139 -2.89 15.14 -12.76
N SER A 140 -4.19 15.34 -12.80
CA SER A 140 -5.13 14.83 -13.78
C SER A 140 -4.94 15.40 -15.19
N ASP A 141 -3.77 15.93 -15.55
CA ASP A 141 -3.57 16.66 -16.82
C ASP A 141 -3.48 15.75 -18.05
N SER A 142 -3.59 14.44 -17.86
CA SER A 142 -4.22 13.57 -18.85
C SER A 142 -5.69 13.40 -18.50
N LYS A 143 -6.47 14.50 -18.56
CA LYS A 143 -7.93 14.43 -18.65
C LYS A 143 -8.20 13.57 -19.87
N PRO A 144 -8.81 12.37 -19.75
CA PRO A 144 -9.46 11.79 -20.90
C PRO A 144 -10.46 12.86 -21.38
N PRO A 145 -10.70 13.00 -22.70
CA PRO A 145 -11.83 13.82 -23.15
C PRO A 145 -13.04 13.41 -22.32
N VAL A 146 -13.78 14.41 -21.82
CA VAL A 146 -14.94 14.24 -20.94
C VAL A 146 -15.91 13.31 -21.65
N THR A 147 -15.75 12.03 -21.36
CA THR A 147 -16.61 10.93 -21.70
C THR A 147 -16.99 10.36 -20.35
N ASN A 148 -18.17 9.75 -20.26
CA ASN A 148 -18.73 9.16 -19.04
C ASN A 148 -17.86 8.04 -18.40
N SER A 149 -16.60 7.86 -18.84
CA SER A 149 -15.64 6.83 -18.46
C SER A 149 -14.90 7.13 -17.16
N SER A 150 -14.60 8.40 -16.85
CA SER A 150 -13.90 8.75 -15.59
C SER A 150 -14.80 8.59 -14.35
N GLN A 151 -16.10 8.87 -14.48
CA GLN A 151 -17.11 8.57 -13.45
C GLN A 151 -17.40 7.08 -13.31
N LYS A 152 -17.13 6.27 -14.34
CA LYS A 152 -17.28 4.81 -14.30
C LYS A 152 -16.06 4.07 -13.74
N MET A 153 -14.92 4.75 -13.58
CA MET A 153 -13.66 4.10 -13.21
C MET A 153 -13.58 3.71 -11.73
N PHE A 154 -14.16 4.52 -10.85
CA PHE A 154 -14.09 4.32 -9.40
C PHE A 154 -15.45 3.87 -8.87
N SER A 155 -15.47 2.83 -8.02
CA SER A 155 -16.70 2.30 -7.42
C SER A 155 -17.02 2.88 -6.05
N GLY A 156 -16.18 3.79 -5.54
CA GLY A 156 -16.35 4.46 -4.25
C GLY A 156 -15.27 5.50 -4.00
N GLU A 157 -15.37 6.20 -2.87
CA GLU A 157 -14.39 7.21 -2.48
C GLU A 157 -13.06 6.57 -2.04
N ALA A 158 -11.96 7.15 -2.53
CA ALA A 158 -10.63 6.76 -2.08
C ALA A 158 -10.38 7.29 -0.66
N PHE A 159 -9.70 6.49 0.16
CA PHE A 159 -9.36 6.87 1.52
C PHE A 159 -7.95 6.43 1.90
N VAL A 160 -7.32 7.20 2.78
CA VAL A 160 -5.94 6.96 3.20
C VAL A 160 -5.92 6.41 4.62
N THR A 161 -5.21 5.30 4.81
CA THR A 161 -4.88 4.76 6.13
C THR A 161 -3.38 4.85 6.36
N GLN A 162 -3.00 5.32 7.55
CA GLN A 162 -1.61 5.57 7.93
C GLN A 162 -1.27 4.72 9.14
N TYR A 163 -0.05 4.22 9.19
CA TYR A 163 0.46 3.34 10.25
C TYR A 163 1.92 3.66 10.56
N THR A 164 2.33 3.33 11.78
CA THR A 164 3.75 3.26 12.16
C THR A 164 4.14 1.79 12.25
N LEU A 165 5.29 1.42 11.69
CA LEU A 165 5.86 0.09 11.83
C LEU A 165 6.35 -0.11 13.26
N VAL A 166 5.96 -1.24 13.85
CA VAL A 166 6.39 -1.60 15.19
C VAL A 166 7.76 -2.26 15.07
N LYS A 167 8.79 -1.55 15.52
CA LYS A 167 10.15 -2.08 15.62
C LYS A 167 10.13 -3.30 16.53
N ASP A 168 10.89 -4.34 16.17
CA ASP A 168 11.18 -5.39 17.15
C ASP A 168 11.94 -4.76 18.32
N SER A 169 11.39 -4.91 19.52
CA SER A 169 12.09 -4.56 20.74
C SER A 169 13.37 -5.39 20.77
N GLU A 170 14.51 -4.72 20.72
CA GLU A 170 15.79 -5.32 21.11
C GLU A 170 15.62 -5.74 22.58
N GLU A 171 15.61 -7.06 22.83
CA GLU A 171 15.75 -7.62 24.18
C GLU A 171 17.13 -7.30 24.76
#